data_AF-A0A4Y7ZZ74-F1
#
_entry.id   AF-A0A4Y7ZZ74-F1
#
_cell.length_a   1.000
_cell.length_b   1.000
_cell.length_c   1.000
_cell.angle_alpha   90.00
_cell.angle_beta   90.00
_cell.angle_gamma   90.00
#
_symmetry.space_group_name_H-M   'P 1'
#
loop_
_entity.id
_entity.type
_entity.pdbx_description
1 polymer ?
#
loop_
_entity_poly.entity_id
_entity_poly.type
_entity_poly.pdbx_seq_one_letter_code
_entity_poly.pdbx_strand_id
1 'polypeptide(L)'
;MSKLICNDTIIAIGAGRSRKYIAASSQQDSITTTQDNNVDETIADKFPAYVPLSADSKDILNYIEQPLEARTPVGYQRSLIDDYEPNVSFYLSEPIRRQLARMGNTGKTSQPAGTYGRDILSRLLIDLSWASSHLEGNSYSRLDTIELIEHGKAAAGKANIETQMILNHKTAIELLVDNPESIGFNRYTILNLHSILSENLLPNPFDEGRIRQHQVDIGKSVFRPLSGDVLIAKLLDLLLSKADLIADPFEQSFFMMVHIPYLQPLIKCRVQQYY
;
A
#
# COMPACT_ATOMS: atom_id res chain seq x y z
N MET A 1 37.09 -9.32 12.12
CA MET A 1 36.29 -8.61 13.15
C MET A 1 37.11 -7.84 14.18
N SER A 2 38.18 -8.39 14.79
CA SER A 2 38.93 -7.67 15.85
C SER A 2 39.62 -6.37 15.43
N LYS A 3 39.89 -6.14 14.14
CA LYS A 3 40.46 -4.88 13.64
C LYS A 3 39.43 -3.73 13.49
N LEU A 4 38.13 -4.02 13.44
CA LEU A 4 37.07 -3.01 13.26
C LEU A 4 36.53 -2.45 14.59
N ILE A 5 36.70 -3.20 15.68
CA ILE A 5 36.32 -2.77 17.04
C ILE A 5 37.32 -1.72 17.58
N CYS A 6 38.56 -1.72 17.09
CA CYS A 6 39.61 -0.79 17.54
C CYS A 6 39.51 0.60 16.87
N ASN A 7 38.67 0.75 15.84
CA ASN A 7 38.52 1.98 15.06
C ASN A 7 37.17 2.68 15.32
N ASP A 8 36.50 2.39 16.45
CA ASP A 8 35.23 3.00 16.89
C ASP A 8 34.08 3.03 15.85
N THR A 9 34.17 2.22 14.81
CA THR A 9 33.19 2.20 13.71
C THR A 9 32.01 1.26 13.99
N ILE A 10 32.15 0.34 14.96
CA ILE A 10 31.12 -0.63 15.34
C ILE A 10 31.16 -0.85 16.86
N ILE A 11 30.02 -0.67 17.53
CA ILE A 11 29.84 -0.94 18.96
C ILE A 11 29.22 -2.33 19.13
N ALA A 12 29.87 -3.19 19.92
CA ALA A 12 29.34 -4.51 20.26
C ALA A 12 28.60 -4.45 21.60
N ILE A 13 27.31 -4.77 21.61
CA ILE A 13 26.47 -4.80 22.81
C ILE A 13 26.15 -6.27 23.15
N GLY A 14 26.47 -6.68 24.38
CA GLY A 14 26.23 -8.02 24.90
C GLY A 14 27.40 -9.00 24.84
N ALA A 15 27.24 -10.17 25.47
CA ALA A 15 28.25 -11.24 25.54
C ALA A 15 27.65 -12.61 25.14
N GLY A 16 28.45 -13.46 24.52
CA GLY A 16 28.04 -14.80 24.09
C GLY A 16 27.03 -14.77 22.92
N ARG A 17 26.03 -15.67 22.95
CA ARG A 17 25.08 -15.90 21.85
C ARG A 17 24.09 -14.75 21.60
N SER A 18 24.05 -13.75 22.48
CA SER A 18 23.17 -12.57 22.37
C SER A 18 23.90 -11.29 21.93
N ARG A 19 25.15 -11.40 21.46
CA ARG A 19 25.94 -10.23 21.02
C ARG A 19 25.36 -9.63 19.73
N LYS A 20 25.03 -8.33 19.78
CA LYS A 20 24.58 -7.52 18.64
C LYS A 20 25.64 -6.48 18.29
N TYR A 21 25.76 -6.15 17.01
CA TYR A 21 26.67 -5.12 16.50
C TYR A 21 25.87 -3.97 15.91
N ILE A 22 26.16 -2.75 16.34
CA ILE A 22 25.50 -1.53 15.87
C ILE A 22 26.57 -0.60 15.30
N ALA A 23 26.31 -0.02 14.13
CA ALA A 23 27.19 0.98 13.53
C ALA A 23 27.14 2.28 14.35
N ALA A 24 28.30 2.84 14.70
CA ALA A 24 28.36 4.10 15.42
C ALA A 24 27.95 5.24 14.48
N SER A 25 26.83 5.91 14.75
CA SER A 25 26.42 7.12 14.04
C SER A 25 27.26 8.31 14.53
N SER A 26 28.20 8.78 13.73
CA SER A 26 28.94 10.01 13.98
C SER A 26 27.97 11.20 13.84
N GLN A 27 27.63 11.85 14.96
CA GLN A 27 27.07 13.19 14.95
C GLN A 27 28.19 14.20 14.64
N GLN A 28 28.06 14.95 13.56
CA GLN A 28 28.67 16.27 13.43
C GLN A 28 27.88 17.13 12.44
N ASP A 29 27.10 18.06 13.00
CA ASP A 29 26.65 19.26 12.31
C ASP A 29 27.87 20.07 11.85
N SER A 30 27.87 20.53 10.60
CA SER A 30 28.37 21.87 10.21
C SER A 30 28.10 22.18 8.73
N ILE A 31 27.45 23.31 8.53
CA ILE A 31 27.26 24.05 7.28
C ILE A 31 28.62 24.41 6.67
N THR A 32 28.86 24.16 5.37
CA THR A 32 29.65 25.03 4.49
C THR A 32 29.39 24.68 3.01
N THR A 33 29.10 25.71 2.23
CA THR A 33 28.99 25.77 0.78
C THR A 33 30.35 25.54 0.09
N THR A 34 30.45 24.65 -0.90
CA THR A 34 31.34 24.79 -2.07
C THR A 34 30.94 23.84 -3.20
N GLN A 35 30.99 24.37 -4.42
CA GLN A 35 30.84 23.67 -5.69
C GLN A 35 32.04 22.75 -5.97
N ASP A 36 31.80 21.52 -6.44
CA ASP A 36 32.20 21.04 -7.78
C ASP A 36 32.19 19.50 -7.90
N ASN A 37 31.49 19.05 -8.94
CA ASN A 37 31.72 17.87 -9.79
C ASN A 37 32.37 16.60 -9.20
N ASN A 38 31.56 15.56 -9.01
CA ASN A 38 31.81 14.22 -9.56
C ASN A 38 30.52 13.39 -9.55
N VAL A 39 30.09 12.99 -10.75
CA VAL A 39 28.91 12.14 -10.99
C VAL A 39 29.37 10.70 -10.92
N ASP A 40 29.34 10.11 -9.72
CA ASP A 40 29.16 8.66 -9.55
C ASP A 40 28.76 8.36 -8.09
N GLU A 41 27.49 8.49 -7.77
CA GLU A 41 26.92 7.90 -6.57
C GLU A 41 25.60 7.24 -6.93
N THR A 42 25.56 5.92 -6.71
CA THR A 42 24.35 5.13 -6.52
C THR A 42 23.30 5.95 -5.79
N ILE A 43 22.24 6.37 -6.50
CA ILE A 43 21.07 7.00 -5.91
C ILE A 43 20.38 5.92 -5.08
N ALA A 44 20.88 5.68 -3.88
CA ALA A 44 20.06 5.16 -2.82
C ALA A 44 18.96 6.20 -2.65
N ASP A 45 17.71 5.81 -2.91
CA ASP A 45 16.53 6.64 -2.64
C ASP A 45 16.61 7.07 -1.16
N LYS A 46 17.11 8.28 -0.92
CA LYS A 46 17.19 8.88 0.42
C LYS A 46 15.79 9.37 0.77
N PHE A 47 14.91 8.44 1.12
CA PHE A 47 13.68 8.80 1.81
C PHE A 47 14.05 9.57 3.08
N PRO A 48 13.42 10.73 3.34
CA PRO A 48 13.75 11.52 4.51
C PRO A 48 13.44 10.72 5.77
N ALA A 49 14.35 10.76 6.76
CA ALA A 49 14.15 10.07 8.03
C ALA A 49 12.92 10.58 8.81
N TYR A 50 12.42 11.76 8.45
CA TYR A 50 11.23 12.38 9.02
C TYR A 50 10.48 13.19 7.96
N VAL A 51 9.16 13.03 7.90
CA VAL A 51 8.28 13.83 7.04
C VAL A 51 7.75 15.02 7.85
N PRO A 52 8.07 16.27 7.48
CA PRO A 52 7.61 17.44 8.23
C PRO A 52 6.08 17.56 8.12
N LEU A 53 5.41 17.67 9.28
CA LEU A 53 3.98 17.87 9.36
C LEU A 53 3.60 19.36 9.29
N SER A 54 2.53 19.66 8.55
CA SER A 54 1.88 20.99 8.58
C SER A 54 1.27 21.26 9.96
N ALA A 55 0.84 22.50 10.22
CA ALA A 55 0.13 22.83 11.45
C ALA A 55 -1.14 21.97 11.62
N ASP A 56 -1.98 21.90 10.58
CA ASP A 56 -3.21 21.08 10.59
C ASP A 56 -2.92 19.60 10.83
N SER A 57 -1.84 19.05 10.24
CA SER A 57 -1.45 17.66 10.47
C SER A 57 -1.00 17.39 11.90
N LYS A 58 -0.41 18.38 12.59
CA LYS A 58 -0.06 18.25 14.01
C LYS A 58 -1.28 18.21 14.90
N ASP A 59 -2.31 19.02 14.60
CA ASP A 59 -3.56 18.98 15.35
C ASP A 59 -4.28 17.64 15.19
N ILE A 60 -4.29 17.08 13.98
CA ILE A 60 -4.80 15.73 13.71
C ILE A 60 -3.99 14.67 14.46
N LEU A 61 -2.66 14.76 14.44
CA LEU A 61 -1.80 13.83 15.18
C LEU A 61 -2.09 13.88 16.69
N ASN A 62 -2.13 15.09 17.26
CA ASN A 62 -2.45 15.30 18.67
C ASN A 62 -3.80 14.67 19.07
N TYR A 63 -4.81 14.73 18.19
CA TYR A 63 -6.09 14.07 18.40
C TYR A 63 -5.99 12.53 18.31
N ILE A 64 -5.31 12.00 17.28
CA ILE A 64 -5.14 10.55 17.08
C ILE A 64 -4.25 9.92 18.16
N GLU A 65 -3.41 10.69 18.85
CA GLU A 65 -2.60 10.20 19.97
C GLU A 65 -3.36 10.11 21.30
N GLN A 66 -4.55 10.70 21.41
CA GLN A 66 -5.38 10.58 22.62
C GLN A 66 -5.83 9.13 22.87
N PRO A 67 -6.11 8.72 24.12
CA PRO A 67 -6.75 7.43 24.41
C PRO A 67 -8.07 7.24 23.64
N LEU A 68 -8.44 6.01 23.31
CA LEU A 68 -9.66 5.73 22.51
C LEU A 68 -10.92 6.30 23.16
N GLU A 69 -10.97 6.29 24.49
CA GLU A 69 -12.08 6.77 25.31
C GLU A 69 -12.25 8.29 25.25
N ALA A 70 -11.19 9.02 24.91
CA ALA A 70 -11.19 10.46 24.77
C ALA A 70 -11.58 10.93 23.36
N ARG A 71 -11.59 10.02 22.37
CA ARG A 71 -11.92 10.34 20.98
C ARG A 71 -13.42 10.25 20.75
N THR A 72 -13.97 11.18 19.98
CA THR A 72 -15.39 11.17 19.62
C THR A 72 -15.65 10.11 18.54
N PRO A 73 -16.58 9.16 18.75
CA PRO A 73 -16.96 8.22 17.70
C PRO A 73 -17.58 8.91 16.49
N VAL A 74 -17.15 8.50 15.30
CA VAL A 74 -17.62 9.08 14.02
C VAL A 74 -18.06 7.95 13.10
N GLY A 75 -19.19 8.14 12.41
CA GLY A 75 -19.70 7.21 11.40
C GLY A 75 -19.30 7.60 9.98
N TYR A 76 -19.73 6.79 9.01
CA TYR A 76 -19.58 7.10 7.59
C TYR A 76 -20.34 8.39 7.22
N GLN A 77 -19.63 9.36 6.64
CA GLN A 77 -20.17 10.63 6.19
C GLN A 77 -20.51 10.56 4.71
N ARG A 78 -21.81 10.47 4.42
CA ARG A 78 -22.30 10.29 3.04
C ARG A 78 -22.07 11.52 2.15
N SER A 79 -22.06 12.72 2.72
CA SER A 79 -21.78 13.96 1.99
C SER A 79 -20.44 13.92 1.24
N LEU A 80 -19.42 13.24 1.78
CA LEU A 80 -18.12 13.09 1.12
C LEU A 80 -18.23 12.48 -0.28
N ILE A 81 -19.11 11.49 -0.46
CA ILE A 81 -19.34 10.91 -1.78
C ILE A 81 -20.45 11.65 -2.53
N ASP A 82 -21.51 12.10 -1.87
CA ASP A 82 -22.64 12.75 -2.54
C ASP A 82 -22.21 14.09 -3.18
N ASP A 83 -21.42 14.91 -2.47
CA ASP A 83 -21.01 16.26 -2.87
C ASP A 83 -19.85 16.28 -3.88
N TYR A 84 -19.12 15.16 -4.04
CA TYR A 84 -18.02 15.09 -5.00
C TYR A 84 -18.52 15.10 -6.44
N GLU A 85 -18.13 16.09 -7.23
CA GLU A 85 -18.47 16.16 -8.65
C GLU A 85 -17.26 15.79 -9.52
N PRO A 86 -17.31 14.70 -10.32
CA PRO A 86 -16.19 14.30 -11.17
C PRO A 86 -15.75 15.42 -12.11
N ASN A 87 -14.44 15.66 -12.16
CA ASN A 87 -13.79 16.69 -12.98
C ASN A 87 -14.12 18.15 -12.57
N VAL A 88 -14.83 18.36 -11.47
CA VAL A 88 -15.14 19.68 -10.90
C VAL A 88 -14.55 19.79 -9.50
N SER A 89 -14.81 18.80 -8.65
CA SER A 89 -14.16 18.59 -7.36
C SER A 89 -12.86 17.83 -7.53
N PHE A 90 -11.85 18.16 -6.71
CA PHE A 90 -10.56 17.47 -6.71
C PHE A 90 -10.00 17.35 -5.30
N TYR A 91 -9.54 16.16 -4.93
CA TYR A 91 -8.73 15.96 -3.74
C TYR A 91 -7.29 16.43 -3.97
N LEU A 92 -6.76 16.19 -5.17
CA LEU A 92 -5.43 16.64 -5.56
C LEU A 92 -5.48 18.00 -6.24
N SER A 93 -4.71 18.95 -5.71
CA SER A 93 -4.59 20.27 -6.32
C SER A 93 -4.03 20.16 -7.76
N GLU A 94 -4.42 21.07 -8.63
CA GLU A 94 -3.96 21.09 -10.03
C GLU A 94 -2.42 21.07 -10.15
N PRO A 95 -1.64 21.83 -9.35
CA PRO A 95 -0.18 21.72 -9.38
C PRO A 95 0.34 20.31 -9.11
N ILE A 96 -0.23 19.60 -8.12
CA ILE A 96 0.16 18.23 -7.77
C ILE A 96 -0.18 17.27 -8.92
N ARG A 97 -1.40 17.37 -9.48
CA ARG A 97 -1.81 16.53 -10.63
C ARG A 97 -0.88 16.72 -11.83
N ARG A 98 -0.52 17.97 -12.15
CA ARG A 98 0.45 18.28 -13.23
C ARG A 98 1.85 17.73 -12.92
N GLN A 99 2.30 17.80 -11.67
CA GLN A 99 3.59 17.24 -11.26
C GLN A 99 3.61 15.72 -11.41
N LEU A 100 2.59 15.03 -10.90
CA LEU A 100 2.45 13.57 -10.99
C LEU A 100 2.38 13.12 -12.45
N ALA A 101 1.63 13.83 -13.30
CA ALA A 101 1.57 13.56 -14.73
C ALA A 101 2.94 13.68 -15.43
N ARG A 102 3.76 14.67 -15.04
CA ARG A 102 5.13 14.79 -15.56
C ARG A 102 6.04 13.67 -15.10
N MET A 103 5.92 13.25 -13.84
CA MET A 103 6.71 12.15 -13.27
C MET A 103 6.33 10.79 -13.88
N GLY A 104 5.04 10.56 -14.13
CA GLY A 104 4.54 9.32 -14.72
C GLY A 104 4.74 9.22 -16.23
N ASN A 105 5.04 10.32 -16.93
CA ASN A 105 5.27 10.30 -18.36
C ASN A 105 6.70 9.81 -18.67
N THR A 106 6.81 8.54 -19.05
CA THR A 106 8.09 7.91 -19.41
C THR A 106 8.51 8.15 -20.87
N GLY A 107 7.74 8.92 -21.65
CA GLY A 107 8.08 9.30 -23.03
C GLY A 107 8.14 8.15 -24.05
N LYS A 108 7.85 6.90 -23.66
CA LYS A 108 7.90 5.69 -24.49
C LYS A 108 6.50 5.19 -24.83
N THR A 109 5.70 5.98 -25.53
CA THR A 109 4.31 5.64 -25.90
C THR A 109 4.18 4.80 -27.19
N SER A 110 5.26 4.30 -27.78
CA SER A 110 5.18 3.64 -29.11
C SER A 110 6.17 2.48 -29.33
N GLN A 111 6.44 1.65 -28.32
CA GLN A 111 7.05 0.34 -28.58
C GLN A 111 6.06 -0.78 -28.23
N PRO A 112 5.90 -1.80 -29.10
CA PRO A 112 5.04 -2.94 -28.79
C PRO A 112 5.55 -3.58 -27.50
N ALA A 113 4.62 -3.90 -26.59
CA ALA A 113 4.82 -4.34 -25.22
C ALA A 113 5.47 -5.74 -25.08
N GLY A 114 6.43 -6.10 -25.93
CA GLY A 114 6.89 -7.47 -26.11
C GLY A 114 7.82 -7.98 -25.00
N THR A 115 8.83 -7.20 -24.61
CA THR A 115 9.90 -7.70 -23.70
C THR A 115 10.29 -6.68 -22.63
N TYR A 116 10.64 -5.45 -23.00
CA TYR A 116 11.06 -4.44 -22.01
C TYR A 116 9.94 -4.06 -21.01
N GLY A 117 8.70 -3.95 -21.51
CA GLY A 117 7.54 -3.72 -20.66
C GLY A 117 7.23 -4.91 -19.75
N ARG A 118 7.38 -6.13 -20.26
CA ARG A 118 7.17 -7.37 -19.50
C ARG A 118 8.23 -7.56 -18.41
N ASP A 119 9.51 -7.29 -18.68
CA ASP A 119 10.58 -7.45 -17.69
C ASP A 119 10.48 -6.41 -16.55
N ILE A 120 10.12 -5.16 -16.87
CA ILE A 120 9.83 -4.13 -15.85
C ILE A 120 8.61 -4.54 -15.03
N LEU A 121 7.58 -5.04 -15.70
CA LEU A 121 6.37 -5.48 -15.04
C LEU A 121 6.62 -6.67 -14.11
N SER A 122 7.43 -7.65 -14.51
CA SER A 122 7.79 -8.80 -13.67
C SER A 122 8.49 -8.35 -12.39
N ARG A 123 9.41 -7.38 -12.48
CA ARG A 123 10.07 -6.82 -11.28
C ARG A 123 9.09 -6.05 -10.40
N LEU A 124 8.24 -5.21 -11.01
CA LEU A 124 7.21 -4.46 -10.29
C LEU A 124 6.19 -5.39 -9.62
N LEU A 125 5.84 -6.50 -10.26
CA LEU A 125 4.93 -7.52 -9.75
C LEU A 125 5.48 -8.15 -8.48
N ILE A 126 6.77 -8.51 -8.46
CA ILE A 126 7.43 -9.06 -7.27
C ILE A 126 7.41 -8.03 -6.13
N ASP A 127 7.85 -6.80 -6.44
CA ASP A 127 7.94 -5.73 -5.45
C ASP A 127 6.58 -5.36 -4.87
N LEU A 128 5.55 -5.26 -5.72
CA LEU A 128 4.18 -4.93 -5.29
C LEU A 128 3.53 -6.09 -4.52
N SER A 129 3.72 -7.34 -4.94
CA SER A 129 3.21 -8.51 -4.23
C SER A 129 3.82 -8.62 -2.84
N TRP A 130 5.15 -8.43 -2.73
CA TRP A 130 5.84 -8.41 -1.45
C TRP A 130 5.38 -7.24 -0.58
N ALA A 131 5.43 -6.00 -1.08
CA ALA A 131 5.13 -4.80 -0.29
C ALA A 131 3.68 -4.79 0.21
N SER A 132 2.72 -5.18 -0.63
CA SER A 132 1.31 -5.27 -0.23
C SER A 132 1.08 -6.35 0.83
N SER A 133 1.66 -7.54 0.64
CA SER A 133 1.55 -8.62 1.64
C SER A 133 2.21 -8.24 2.96
N HIS A 134 3.37 -7.57 2.91
CA HIS A 134 4.09 -7.11 4.09
C HIS A 134 3.29 -6.08 4.89
N LEU A 135 2.60 -5.16 4.20
CA LEU A 135 1.70 -4.20 4.84
C LEU A 135 0.52 -4.87 5.56
N GLU A 136 0.11 -6.06 5.10
CA GLU A 136 -0.89 -6.92 5.73
C GLU A 136 -0.32 -7.83 6.85
N GLY A 137 0.96 -7.65 7.19
CA GLY A 137 1.63 -8.37 8.28
C GLY A 137 2.30 -9.68 7.86
N ASN A 138 2.45 -9.94 6.55
CA ASN A 138 3.16 -11.10 6.04
C ASN A 138 4.67 -11.02 6.35
N SER A 139 5.22 -12.13 6.81
CA SER A 139 6.61 -12.22 7.27
C SER A 139 7.62 -12.63 6.21
N TYR A 140 7.21 -12.85 4.95
CA TYR A 140 8.13 -13.15 3.85
C TYR A 140 9.13 -12.02 3.65
N SER A 141 10.41 -12.38 3.50
CA SER A 141 11.41 -11.44 3.03
C SER A 141 11.24 -11.21 1.53
N ARG A 142 11.78 -10.10 1.03
CA ARG A 142 11.79 -9.83 -0.42
C ARG A 142 12.48 -10.94 -1.21
N LEU A 143 13.56 -11.52 -0.67
CA LEU A 143 14.29 -12.64 -1.30
C LEU A 143 13.44 -13.91 -1.34
N ASP A 144 12.72 -14.22 -0.25
CA ASP A 144 11.81 -15.37 -0.21
C ASP A 144 10.67 -15.21 -1.22
N THR A 145 10.16 -13.98 -1.40
CA THR A 145 9.13 -13.69 -2.41
C THR A 145 9.66 -13.87 -3.83
N ILE A 146 10.91 -13.50 -4.10
CA ILE A 146 11.57 -13.75 -5.41
C ILE A 146 11.63 -15.26 -5.68
N GLU A 147 12.16 -16.05 -4.74
CA GLU A 147 12.25 -17.51 -4.90
C GLU A 147 10.88 -18.18 -5.06
N LEU A 148 9.86 -17.68 -4.36
CA LEU A 148 8.50 -18.17 -4.49
C LEU A 148 7.91 -17.86 -5.88
N ILE A 149 8.02 -16.61 -6.34
CA ILE A 149 7.37 -16.17 -7.59
C ILE A 149 8.12 -16.69 -8.82
N GLU A 150 9.45 -16.65 -8.83
CA GLU A 150 10.26 -17.04 -10.00
C GLU A 150 10.52 -18.55 -10.07
N HIS A 151 10.67 -19.22 -8.92
CA HIS A 151 11.07 -20.63 -8.87
C HIS A 151 10.01 -21.56 -8.25
N GLY A 152 8.88 -21.03 -7.78
CA GLY A 152 7.84 -21.83 -7.12
C GLY A 152 8.28 -22.41 -5.77
N LYS A 153 9.34 -21.86 -5.15
CA LYS A 153 9.91 -22.38 -3.90
C LYS A 153 9.37 -21.63 -2.69
N ALA A 154 8.46 -22.27 -1.95
CA ALA A 154 8.00 -21.74 -0.68
C ALA A 154 9.15 -21.70 0.35
N ALA A 155 9.24 -20.63 1.13
CA ALA A 155 10.25 -20.48 2.17
C ALA A 155 9.97 -21.44 3.33
N ALA A 156 11.03 -22.07 3.84
CA ALA A 156 10.94 -23.03 4.92
C ALA A 156 10.44 -22.36 6.22
N GLY A 157 9.47 -23.00 6.90
CA GLY A 157 8.94 -22.52 8.17
C GLY A 157 7.93 -21.37 8.06
N LYS A 158 7.50 -21.00 6.85
CA LYS A 158 6.41 -20.04 6.65
C LYS A 158 5.04 -20.72 6.67
N ALA A 159 4.02 -19.99 7.10
CA ALA A 159 2.67 -20.53 7.09
C ALA A 159 2.12 -20.59 5.65
N ASN A 160 1.31 -21.61 5.35
CA ASN A 160 0.69 -21.76 4.03
C ASN A 160 -0.15 -20.53 3.66
N ILE A 161 -0.84 -19.93 4.64
CA ILE A 161 -1.65 -18.72 4.44
C ILE A 161 -0.81 -17.51 4.00
N GLU A 162 0.43 -17.38 4.51
CA GLU A 162 1.36 -16.33 4.09
C GLU A 162 1.85 -16.56 2.66
N THR A 163 2.10 -17.82 2.30
CA THR A 163 2.48 -18.19 0.92
C THR A 163 1.34 -17.86 -0.04
N GLN A 164 0.12 -18.29 0.30
CA GLN A 164 -1.08 -18.08 -0.50
C GLN A 164 -1.35 -16.59 -0.73
N MET A 165 -1.23 -15.76 0.30
CA MET A 165 -1.43 -14.32 0.18
C MET A 165 -0.53 -13.68 -0.88
N ILE A 166 0.75 -14.06 -0.94
CA ILE A 166 1.69 -13.53 -1.94
C ILE A 166 1.28 -13.97 -3.35
N LEU A 167 0.88 -15.23 -3.51
CA LEU A 167 0.42 -15.76 -4.79
C LEU A 167 -0.90 -15.09 -5.23
N ASN A 168 -1.83 -14.85 -4.31
CA ASN A 168 -3.06 -14.11 -4.57
C ASN A 168 -2.77 -12.69 -5.06
N HIS A 169 -1.85 -11.97 -4.39
CA HIS A 169 -1.42 -10.64 -4.84
C HIS A 169 -0.79 -10.67 -6.24
N LYS A 170 0.09 -11.64 -6.50
CA LYS A 170 0.67 -11.86 -7.83
C LYS A 170 -0.43 -12.03 -8.88
N THR A 171 -1.36 -12.95 -8.66
CA THR A 171 -2.45 -13.25 -9.62
C THR A 171 -3.38 -12.06 -9.82
N ALA A 172 -3.67 -11.27 -8.78
CA ALA A 172 -4.46 -10.06 -8.91
C ALA A 172 -3.76 -9.00 -9.77
N ILE A 173 -2.44 -8.84 -9.63
CA ILE A 173 -1.65 -7.92 -10.46
C ILE A 173 -1.57 -8.42 -11.90
N GLU A 174 -1.39 -9.71 -12.12
CA GLU A 174 -1.40 -10.32 -13.47
C GLU A 174 -2.74 -10.08 -14.18
N LEU A 175 -3.85 -10.29 -13.47
CA LEU A 175 -5.19 -9.97 -14.00
C LEU A 175 -5.25 -8.50 -14.47
N LEU A 176 -4.73 -7.58 -13.66
CA LEU A 176 -4.76 -6.14 -13.95
C LEU A 176 -3.97 -5.76 -15.20
N VAL A 177 -2.89 -6.48 -15.47
CA VAL A 177 -1.95 -6.08 -16.53
C VAL A 177 -2.17 -6.84 -17.83
N ASP A 178 -2.64 -8.07 -17.77
CA ASP A 178 -2.87 -8.87 -18.98
C ASP A 178 -4.14 -8.46 -19.73
N ASN A 179 -5.12 -7.82 -19.07
CA ASN A 179 -6.41 -7.49 -19.69
C ASN A 179 -6.88 -6.02 -19.47
N PRO A 180 -6.04 -5.00 -19.72
CA PRO A 180 -6.32 -3.62 -19.33
C PRO A 180 -7.58 -3.04 -19.98
N GLU A 181 -7.91 -3.45 -21.20
CA GLU A 181 -9.11 -2.98 -21.91
C GLU A 181 -10.43 -3.49 -21.30
N SER A 182 -10.37 -4.59 -20.55
CA SER A 182 -11.54 -5.20 -19.90
C SER A 182 -11.74 -4.74 -18.45
N ILE A 183 -10.80 -3.96 -17.92
CA ILE A 183 -10.75 -3.54 -16.53
C ILE A 183 -11.27 -2.12 -16.43
N GLY A 184 -12.20 -1.91 -15.50
CA GLY A 184 -12.73 -0.59 -15.21
C GLY A 184 -13.21 -0.49 -13.77
N PHE A 185 -13.64 0.70 -13.38
CA PHE A 185 -14.23 0.93 -12.06
C PHE A 185 -15.69 0.48 -12.06
N ASN A 186 -15.88 -0.84 -12.03
CA ASN A 186 -17.19 -1.47 -12.01
C ASN A 186 -17.23 -2.63 -11.00
N ARG A 187 -18.45 -3.07 -10.65
CA ARG A 187 -18.63 -4.13 -9.65
C ARG A 187 -17.93 -5.42 -10.04
N TYR A 188 -17.99 -5.80 -11.31
CA TYR A 188 -17.41 -7.06 -11.78
C TYR A 188 -15.90 -7.09 -11.51
N THR A 189 -15.19 -6.04 -11.92
CA THR A 189 -13.74 -5.93 -11.70
C THR A 189 -13.38 -5.93 -10.22
N ILE A 190 -14.04 -5.11 -9.41
CA ILE A 190 -13.72 -4.97 -7.97
C ILE A 190 -14.01 -6.27 -7.19
N LEU A 191 -15.15 -6.91 -7.47
CA LEU A 191 -15.51 -8.16 -6.80
C LEU A 191 -14.62 -9.33 -7.27
N ASN A 192 -14.24 -9.38 -8.54
CA ASN A 192 -13.31 -10.40 -9.04
C ASN A 192 -11.91 -10.23 -8.43
N LEU A 193 -11.40 -8.99 -8.37
CA LEU A 193 -10.13 -8.69 -7.68
C LEU A 193 -10.18 -9.11 -6.22
N HIS A 194 -11.29 -8.80 -5.53
CA HIS A 194 -11.46 -9.23 -4.15
C HIS A 194 -11.43 -10.76 -4.04
N SER A 195 -12.16 -11.49 -4.91
CA SER A 195 -12.15 -12.95 -4.92
C SER A 195 -10.74 -13.52 -5.00
N ILE A 196 -9.93 -13.04 -5.95
CA ILE A 196 -8.53 -13.48 -6.13
C ILE A 196 -7.69 -13.14 -4.91
N LEU A 197 -7.77 -11.91 -4.40
CA LEU A 197 -7.01 -11.47 -3.24
C LEU A 197 -7.38 -12.28 -1.97
N SER A 198 -8.63 -12.70 -1.87
CA SER A 198 -9.18 -13.38 -0.69
C SER A 198 -9.19 -14.90 -0.74
N GLU A 199 -8.86 -15.48 -1.90
CA GLU A 199 -8.94 -16.91 -2.15
C GLU A 199 -8.20 -17.73 -1.08
N ASN A 200 -8.93 -18.58 -0.37
CA ASN A 200 -8.43 -19.44 0.72
C ASN A 200 -7.84 -18.68 1.92
N LEU A 201 -8.15 -17.39 2.07
CA LEU A 201 -7.69 -16.57 3.21
C LEU A 201 -8.81 -16.20 4.17
N LEU A 202 -10.08 -16.30 3.74
CA LEU A 202 -11.23 -15.97 4.58
C LEU A 202 -11.73 -17.19 5.36
N PRO A 203 -12.18 -17.02 6.62
CA PRO A 203 -12.80 -18.11 7.38
C PRO A 203 -14.06 -18.67 6.70
N ASN A 204 -14.78 -17.82 5.96
CA ASN A 204 -15.96 -18.17 5.21
C ASN A 204 -15.72 -17.92 3.72
N PRO A 205 -15.59 -18.99 2.91
CA PRO A 205 -15.38 -18.86 1.45
C PRO A 205 -16.52 -18.14 0.72
N PHE A 206 -17.72 -18.09 1.30
CA PHE A 206 -18.85 -17.37 0.70
C PHE A 206 -18.73 -15.85 0.75
N ASP A 207 -17.76 -15.31 1.52
CA ASP A 207 -17.48 -13.87 1.57
C ASP A 207 -16.50 -13.43 0.47
N GLU A 208 -15.82 -14.38 -0.19
CA GLU A 208 -14.88 -14.11 -1.28
C GLU A 208 -15.61 -13.47 -2.48
N GLY A 209 -15.07 -12.36 -2.97
CA GLY A 209 -15.68 -11.61 -4.08
C GLY A 209 -17.09 -11.07 -3.82
N ARG A 210 -17.51 -10.86 -2.57
CA ARG A 210 -18.85 -10.33 -2.25
C ARG A 210 -18.81 -9.12 -1.34
N ILE A 211 -19.88 -8.33 -1.44
CA ILE A 211 -20.14 -7.28 -0.45
C ILE A 211 -20.40 -7.95 0.89
N ARG A 212 -19.76 -7.42 1.93
CA ARG A 212 -19.91 -7.97 3.28
C ARG A 212 -21.35 -7.87 3.76
N GLN A 213 -21.82 -8.94 4.39
CA GLN A 213 -23.12 -9.00 5.07
C GLN A 213 -22.99 -8.70 6.57
N HIS A 214 -21.77 -8.78 7.09
CA HIS A 214 -21.46 -8.60 8.50
C HIS A 214 -20.93 -7.20 8.80
N GLN A 215 -21.16 -6.74 10.02
CA GLN A 215 -20.53 -5.53 10.52
C GLN A 215 -19.03 -5.79 10.72
N VAL A 216 -18.22 -4.76 10.44
CA VAL A 216 -16.79 -4.77 10.67
C VAL A 216 -16.42 -3.58 11.54
N ASP A 217 -15.36 -3.76 12.33
CA ASP A 217 -14.78 -2.70 13.15
C ASP A 217 -13.29 -2.54 12.78
N ILE A 218 -12.79 -1.32 12.97
CA ILE A 218 -11.38 -0.99 12.77
C ILE A 218 -10.71 -0.94 14.13
N GLY A 219 -9.77 -1.85 14.37
CA GLY A 219 -8.98 -1.86 15.60
C GLY A 219 -8.24 -0.54 15.81
N LYS A 220 -8.16 -0.10 17.07
CA LYS A 220 -7.52 1.18 17.48
C LYS A 220 -8.16 2.44 16.85
N SER A 221 -9.41 2.35 16.43
CA SER A 221 -10.19 3.48 15.92
C SER A 221 -11.56 3.56 16.61
N VAL A 222 -12.08 4.77 16.75
CA VAL A 222 -13.47 5.03 17.18
C VAL A 222 -14.42 5.22 15.99
N PHE A 223 -13.90 5.07 14.77
CA PHE A 223 -14.70 5.08 13.56
C PHE A 223 -15.62 3.87 13.49
N ARG A 224 -16.88 4.11 13.14
CA ARG A 224 -17.89 3.07 12.93
C ARG A 224 -18.23 2.96 11.44
N PRO A 225 -17.76 1.90 10.77
CA PRO A 225 -18.07 1.67 9.37
C PRO A 225 -19.57 1.55 9.13
N LEU A 226 -20.00 1.91 7.93
CA LEU A 226 -21.40 1.81 7.53
C LEU A 226 -21.91 0.36 7.66
N SER A 227 -23.16 0.16 8.04
CA SER A 227 -23.77 -1.17 8.13
C SER A 227 -24.96 -1.29 7.19
N GLY A 228 -25.27 -2.52 6.77
CA GLY A 228 -26.33 -2.83 5.81
C GLY A 228 -25.79 -3.05 4.40
N ASP A 229 -25.82 -4.30 3.96
CA ASP A 229 -25.36 -4.77 2.65
C ASP A 229 -26.01 -4.04 1.47
N VAL A 230 -27.33 -3.81 1.52
CA VAL A 230 -28.09 -3.09 0.49
C VAL A 230 -27.61 -1.64 0.35
N LEU A 231 -27.32 -0.97 1.47
CA LEU A 231 -26.87 0.42 1.45
C LEU A 231 -25.42 0.51 0.98
N ILE A 232 -24.56 -0.39 1.47
CA ILE A 232 -23.17 -0.50 1.02
C ILE A 232 -23.12 -0.76 -0.49
N ALA A 233 -23.98 -1.64 -1.01
CA ALA A 233 -24.06 -1.93 -2.44
C ALA A 233 -24.39 -0.70 -3.26
N LYS A 234 -25.40 0.08 -2.84
CA LYS A 234 -25.81 1.31 -3.54
C LYS A 234 -24.70 2.37 -3.52
N LEU A 235 -24.02 2.55 -2.39
CA LEU A 235 -22.93 3.51 -2.28
C LEU A 235 -21.69 3.06 -3.05
N LEU A 236 -21.42 1.76 -3.12
CA LEU A 236 -20.37 1.22 -3.98
C LEU A 236 -20.68 1.52 -5.45
N ASP A 237 -21.92 1.33 -5.89
CA ASP A 237 -22.30 1.65 -7.27
C ASP A 237 -22.15 3.14 -7.59
N LEU A 238 -22.56 4.01 -6.66
CA LEU A 238 -22.37 5.45 -6.79
C LEU A 238 -20.87 5.81 -6.86
N LEU A 239 -20.06 5.28 -5.95
CA LEU A 239 -18.61 5.48 -5.90
C LEU A 239 -17.97 5.07 -7.21
N LEU A 240 -18.26 3.86 -7.70
CA LEU A 240 -17.69 3.33 -8.93
C LEU A 240 -18.12 4.15 -10.15
N SER A 241 -19.39 4.56 -10.22
CA SER A 241 -19.86 5.43 -11.31
C SER A 241 -19.15 6.78 -11.32
N LYS A 242 -18.85 7.37 -10.16
CA LYS A 242 -18.08 8.61 -10.07
C LYS A 242 -16.62 8.38 -10.46
N ALA A 243 -16.00 7.31 -9.98
CA ALA A 243 -14.62 6.97 -10.32
C ALA A 243 -14.41 6.80 -11.83
N ASP A 244 -15.34 6.12 -12.52
CA ASP A 244 -15.28 5.89 -13.96
C ASP A 244 -15.34 7.18 -14.79
N LEU A 245 -15.95 8.25 -14.24
CA LEU A 245 -16.05 9.56 -14.90
C LEU A 245 -14.85 10.48 -14.64
N ILE A 246 -13.95 10.16 -13.71
CA ILE A 246 -12.77 11.00 -13.41
C ILE A 246 -11.73 10.84 -14.53
N ALA A 247 -11.41 11.93 -15.21
CA ALA A 247 -10.49 11.93 -16.35
C ALA A 247 -9.00 11.91 -15.95
N ASP A 248 -8.64 12.52 -14.81
CA ASP A 248 -7.27 12.54 -14.33
C ASP A 248 -6.95 11.23 -13.58
N PRO A 249 -5.99 10.40 -14.06
CA PRO A 249 -5.74 9.08 -13.48
C PRO A 249 -5.17 9.12 -12.05
N PHE A 250 -4.50 10.21 -11.67
CA PHE A 250 -3.97 10.36 -10.31
C PHE A 250 -5.08 10.75 -9.34
N GLU A 251 -5.98 11.66 -9.75
CA GLU A 251 -7.20 11.96 -9.01
C GLU A 251 -8.07 10.71 -8.87
N GLN A 252 -8.27 9.95 -9.96
CA GLN A 252 -9.07 8.72 -9.97
C GLN A 252 -8.50 7.68 -9.00
N SER A 253 -7.18 7.49 -9.01
CA SER A 253 -6.49 6.58 -8.09
C SER A 253 -6.62 7.05 -6.63
N PHE A 254 -6.45 8.35 -6.38
CA PHE A 254 -6.57 8.91 -5.02
C PHE A 254 -8.00 8.84 -4.50
N PHE A 255 -8.98 9.15 -5.34
CA PHE A 255 -10.41 9.02 -5.04
C PHE A 255 -10.75 7.59 -4.59
N MET A 256 -10.29 6.58 -5.33
CA MET A 256 -10.49 5.17 -4.98
C MET A 256 -9.80 4.79 -3.67
N MET A 257 -8.57 5.26 -3.47
CA MET A 257 -7.79 5.04 -2.25
C MET A 257 -8.45 5.66 -1.01
N VAL A 258 -9.20 6.76 -1.16
CA VAL A 258 -9.99 7.37 -0.08
C VAL A 258 -11.28 6.61 0.15
N HIS A 259 -12.09 6.41 -0.90
CA HIS A 259 -13.47 5.99 -0.71
C HIS A 259 -13.66 4.49 -0.49
N ILE A 260 -12.84 3.61 -1.07
CA ILE A 260 -12.98 2.16 -0.84
C ILE A 260 -12.66 1.79 0.62
N PRO A 261 -11.52 2.21 1.21
CA PRO A 261 -11.23 1.93 2.61
C PRO A 261 -12.17 2.65 3.58
N TYR A 262 -12.76 3.79 3.19
CA TYR A 262 -13.73 4.49 4.03
C TYR A 262 -15.12 3.83 4.03
N LEU A 263 -15.59 3.35 2.88
CA LEU A 263 -16.85 2.60 2.76
C LEU A 263 -16.75 1.18 3.35
N GLN A 264 -15.57 0.56 3.23
CA GLN A 264 -15.29 -0.83 3.59
C GLN A 264 -16.33 -1.81 3.03
N PRO A 265 -16.48 -1.95 1.70
CA PRO A 265 -17.53 -2.77 1.11
C PRO A 265 -17.30 -4.28 1.25
N LEU A 266 -16.07 -4.72 1.54
CA LEU A 266 -15.62 -6.11 1.45
C LEU A 266 -15.05 -6.59 2.80
N ILE A 267 -15.04 -7.90 3.03
CA ILE A 267 -14.36 -8.50 4.19
C ILE A 267 -12.85 -8.48 3.96
N LYS A 268 -12.08 -8.12 4.99
CA LYS A 268 -10.62 -8.04 4.89
C LYS A 268 -9.97 -9.40 5.19
N CYS A 269 -9.02 -9.81 4.35
CA CYS A 269 -8.08 -10.91 4.64
C CYS A 269 -7.15 -10.49 5.78
N ARG A 270 -7.05 -11.27 6.86
CA ARG A 270 -6.10 -11.00 7.96
C ARG A 270 -5.12 -12.16 8.09
N VAL A 271 -3.81 -11.85 8.10
CA VAL A 271 -2.76 -12.82 8.47
C VAL A 271 -2.67 -12.99 10.00
N GLN A 272 -3.04 -11.96 10.77
CA GLN A 272 -2.90 -11.96 12.23
C GLN A 272 -4.18 -12.39 12.95
N GLN A 273 -4.24 -13.68 13.31
CA GLN A 273 -5.13 -14.18 14.37
C GLN A 273 -4.43 -15.08 15.41
N TYR A 274 -3.10 -15.09 15.49
CA TYR A 274 -2.40 -15.87 16.51
C TYR A 274 -1.31 -15.03 17.18
N TYR A 275 -1.70 -14.25 18.20
CA TYR A 275 -0.96 -14.04 19.46
C TYR A 275 -1.92 -13.53 20.52
#